data_AF-A0A8B3RFX9-F1
#
_entry.id   AF-A0A8B3RFX9-F1
#
_cell.length_a   1.000
_cell.length_b   1.000
_cell.length_c   1.000
_cell.angle_alpha   90.00
_cell.angle_beta   90.00
_cell.angle_gamma   90.00
#
_symmetry.space_group_name_H-M   'P 1'
#
loop_
_entity.id
_entity.type
_entity.pdbx_description
1 polymer ?
#
loop_
_entity_poly.entity_id
_entity_poly.type
_entity_poly.pdbx_seq_one_letter_code
_entity_poly.pdbx_strand_id
1 'polypeptide(L)' 'MKNAARTDSFERFLADGLDGNTLQNAIGNASIVYHSKFHEPFLNIEDISIDVSDEELYRWLCWCIFYGRSKEEYPLANQ' A
#
# COMPACT_ATOMS: atom_id res chain seq x y z
N MET A 1 7.90 -17.87 15.20
CA MET A 1 6.44 -17.71 15.31
C MET A 1 5.93 -16.26 15.18
N LYS A 2 6.75 -15.21 15.28
CA LYS A 2 6.26 -13.80 15.22
C LYS A 2 5.84 -13.29 13.83
N ASN A 3 6.31 -13.91 12.74
CA ASN A 3 6.05 -13.42 11.38
C ASN A 3 4.69 -13.84 10.83
N ALA A 4 4.22 -15.06 11.11
CA ALA A 4 2.94 -15.56 10.59
C ALA A 4 1.75 -14.73 11.10
N ALA A 5 1.67 -14.48 12.41
CA ALA A 5 0.61 -13.66 12.99
C ALA A 5 0.58 -12.22 12.46
N ARG A 6 1.74 -11.68 12.07
CA ARG A 6 1.86 -10.34 11.50
C ARG A 6 1.43 -10.30 10.03
N THR A 7 1.71 -11.36 9.27
CA THR A 7 1.17 -11.54 7.91
C THR A 7 -0.35 -11.69 7.93
N ASP A 8 -0.89 -12.52 8.82
CA ASP A 8 -2.35 -12.72 8.94
C ASP A 8 -3.08 -11.41 9.28
N SER A 9 -2.46 -10.57 10.14
CA SER A 9 -3.00 -9.25 10.45
C SER A 9 -2.96 -8.30 9.26
N PHE A 10 -1.98 -8.44 8.37
CA PHE A 10 -1.86 -7.60 7.18
C PHE A 10 -2.88 -8.01 6.11
N GLU A 11 -3.05 -9.31 5.85
CA GLU A 11 -4.07 -9.79 4.91
C GLU A 11 -5.48 -9.38 5.36
N ARG A 12 -5.73 -9.39 6.68
CA ARG A 12 -7.00 -8.89 7.22
C ARG A 12 -7.16 -7.38 7.04
N PHE A 13 -6.10 -6.60 7.24
CA PHE A 13 -6.10 -5.18 6.96
C PHE A 13 -6.41 -4.86 5.48
N LEU A 14 -5.89 -5.66 4.55
CA LEU A 14 -6.22 -5.55 3.12
C LEU A 14 -7.70 -5.85 2.86
N ALA A 15 -8.22 -6.95 3.42
CA ALA A 15 -9.60 -7.36 3.22
C ALA A 15 -10.60 -6.34 3.79
N ASP A 16 -10.34 -5.82 4.99
CA ASP A 16 -11.18 -4.80 5.64
C ASP A 16 -11.21 -3.49 4.83
N GLY A 17 -10.13 -3.15 4.13
CA GLY A 17 -10.08 -1.97 3.26
C GLY A 17 -10.84 -2.12 1.93
N LEU A 18 -11.17 -3.36 1.53
CA LEU A 18 -11.86 -3.69 0.28
C LEU A 18 -13.37 -3.96 0.45
N ASP A 19 -13.89 -4.17 1.66
CA ASP A 19 -15.21 -4.80 1.90
C ASP A 19 -16.45 -4.06 1.35
N GLY A 20 -16.28 -2.84 0.84
CA GLY A 20 -17.37 -2.03 0.26
C GLY A 20 -16.96 -1.04 -0.81
N ASN A 21 -15.71 -1.08 -1.29
CA ASN A 21 -15.17 -0.11 -2.26
C ASN A 21 -14.67 -0.81 -3.53
N THR A 22 -14.79 -0.15 -4.69
CA THR A 22 -14.03 -0.58 -5.88
C THR A 22 -12.53 -0.47 -5.59
N LEU A 23 -11.71 -1.34 -6.20
CA LEU A 23 -10.25 -1.33 -6.01
C LEU A 23 -9.65 0.07 -6.25
N GLN A 24 -10.14 0.80 -7.26
CA GLN A 24 -9.71 2.17 -7.54
C GLN A 24 -10.00 3.14 -6.37
N ASN A 25 -11.18 3.04 -5.75
CA ASN A 25 -11.53 3.86 -4.58
C ASN A 25 -10.66 3.49 -3.38
N ALA A 26 -10.36 2.20 -3.20
CA ALA A 26 -9.49 1.73 -2.14
C ALA A 26 -8.06 2.27 -2.32
N ILE A 27 -7.53 2.27 -3.55
CA ILE A 27 -6.23 2.89 -3.91
C ILE A 27 -6.25 4.39 -3.64
N GLY A 28 -7.29 5.10 -4.07
CA GLY A 28 -7.42 6.55 -3.85
C GLY A 28 -7.43 6.88 -2.35
N ASN A 29 -8.22 6.16 -1.56
CA ASN A 29 -8.28 6.34 -0.11
C ASN A 29 -6.95 6.02 0.57
N ALA A 30 -6.32 4.90 0.21
CA ALA A 30 -5.00 4.53 0.73
C ALA A 30 -3.93 5.57 0.36
N SER A 31 -3.99 6.14 -0.85
CA SER A 31 -3.07 7.22 -1.27
C SER A 31 -3.22 8.48 -0.42
N ILE A 32 -4.46 8.88 -0.10
CA ILE A 32 -4.75 10.02 0.80
C ILE A 32 -4.20 9.75 2.21
N VAL A 33 -4.39 8.55 2.73
CA VAL A 33 -3.87 8.14 4.04
C VAL A 33 -2.34 8.12 4.05
N TYR A 34 -1.71 7.57 3.02
CA TYR A 34 -0.26 7.57 2.86
C TYR A 34 0.29 9.01 2.86
N HIS A 35 -0.23 9.87 1.99
CA HIS A 35 0.20 11.27 1.90
C HIS A 35 0.05 12.00 3.24
N SER A 36 -1.05 11.76 3.96
CA SER A 36 -1.26 12.36 5.27
C SER A 36 -0.24 11.90 6.33
N LYS A 37 0.26 10.68 6.20
CA LYS A 37 1.20 10.05 7.15
C LYS A 37 2.66 10.40 6.86
N PHE A 38 3.05 10.46 5.58
CA PHE A 38 4.44 10.65 5.16
C PHE A 38 4.72 12.04 4.57
N HIS A 39 3.68 12.85 4.38
CA HIS A 39 3.78 14.20 3.81
C HIS A 39 4.39 14.25 2.40
N GLU A 40 4.22 13.16 1.65
CA GLU A 40 4.72 13.02 0.29
C GLU A 40 3.75 12.18 -0.56
N PRO A 41 3.74 12.36 -1.89
CA PRO A 41 2.95 11.52 -2.77
C PRO A 41 3.57 10.12 -2.91
N PHE A 42 2.70 9.11 -3.01
CA PHE A 42 3.15 7.73 -3.25
C PHE A 42 3.75 7.56 -4.64
N LEU A 43 3.02 7.98 -5.68
CA LEU A 43 3.47 8.04 -7.07
C LEU A 43 3.75 9.49 -7.46
N ASN A 44 4.85 9.72 -8.19
CA ASN A 44 5.10 10.99 -8.86
C ASN A 44 4.49 10.95 -10.27
N ILE A 45 3.81 12.01 -10.70
CA ILE A 45 3.12 12.08 -12.01
C ILE A 45 4.12 11.92 -13.19
N GLU A 46 5.38 12.30 -12.97
CA GLU A 46 6.46 12.15 -13.96
C GLU A 46 7.12 10.76 -13.93
N ASP A 47 6.80 9.95 -12.92
CA ASP A 47 7.39 8.65 -12.69
C ASP A 47 6.53 7.56 -13.34
N ILE A 48 6.65 7.48 -14.66
CA ILE A 48 6.03 6.48 -15.52
C ILE A 48 6.67 5.08 -15.36
N SER A 49 7.60 4.90 -14.40
CA SER A 49 8.40 3.69 -14.26
C SER A 49 7.72 2.57 -13.47
N ILE A 50 6.61 2.85 -12.80
CA ILE A 50 5.94 1.90 -11.92
C ILE A 50 4.93 1.08 -12.75
N ASP A 51 5.44 0.03 -13.41
CA ASP A 51 4.65 -1.00 -14.09
C ASP A 51 4.15 -2.04 -13.08
N VAL A 52 3.24 -1.64 -12.21
CA VAL A 52 2.58 -2.54 -11.24
C VAL A 52 1.08 -2.54 -11.46
N SER A 53 0.45 -3.68 -11.22
CA SER A 53 -1.01 -3.77 -11.27
C SER A 53 -1.67 -2.94 -10.16
N ASP A 54 -2.95 -2.59 -10.34
CA ASP A 54 -3.74 -1.89 -9.31
C ASP A 54 -3.75 -2.65 -7.96
N GLU A 55 -3.78 -3.99 -8.01
CA GLU A 55 -3.75 -4.84 -6.82
C GLU A 55 -2.41 -4.75 -6.08
N GLU A 56 -1.30 -4.73 -6.82
CA GLU A 56 0.04 -4.56 -6.26
C GLU A 56 0.24 -3.15 -5.71
N LEU A 57 -0.23 -2.13 -6.43
CA LEU A 57 -0.22 -0.74 -5.97
C LEU A 57 -0.98 -0.61 -4.65
N TYR A 58 -2.18 -1.18 -4.57
CA TYR A 58 -2.98 -1.18 -3.35
C TYR A 58 -2.26 -1.88 -2.19
N ARG A 59 -1.72 -3.08 -2.44
CA ARG A 59 -0.98 -3.85 -1.43
C ARG A 59 0.24 -3.10 -0.94
N TRP A 60 0.98 -2.43 -1.82
CA TRP A 60 2.17 -1.67 -1.48
C TRP A 60 1.82 -0.43 -0.64
N LEU A 61 0.80 0.34 -1.03
CA LEU A 61 0.26 1.45 -0.23
C LEU A 61 -0.12 0.99 1.18
N CYS A 62 -0.91 -0.08 1.25
CA CYS A 62 -1.35 -0.66 2.52
C CYS A 62 -0.20 -1.16 3.37
N TRP A 63 0.84 -1.75 2.76
CA TRP A 63 2.04 -2.18 3.48
C TRP A 63 2.73 -0.99 4.15
N CYS A 64 2.92 0.11 3.42
CA CYS A 64 3.55 1.31 3.95
C CYS A 64 2.74 1.90 5.12
N ILE A 65 1.41 1.96 4.96
CA ILE A 65 0.49 2.44 6.01
C ILE A 65 0.55 1.54 7.24
N PHE A 66 0.42 0.22 7.07
CA PHE A 66 0.34 -0.76 8.14
C PHE A 66 1.66 -0.86 8.92
N TYR A 67 2.78 -0.94 8.22
CA TYR A 67 4.10 -1.06 8.84
C TYR A 67 4.73 0.28 9.24
N GLY A 68 4.17 1.40 8.77
CA GLY A 68 4.72 2.74 9.01
C GLY A 68 6.10 2.93 8.38
N ARG A 69 6.28 2.37 7.19
CA ARG A 69 7.52 2.35 6.41
C ARG A 69 7.32 3.13 5.12
N SER A 70 8.36 3.80 4.63
CA SER A 70 8.25 4.55 3.36
C SER A 70 8.25 3.60 2.16
N LYS A 71 7.85 4.12 1.00
CA LYS A 71 7.78 3.31 -0.23
C LYS A 71 9.12 2.71 -0.64
N GLU A 72 10.24 3.38 -0.37
CA GLU A 72 11.61 2.93 -0.67
C GLU A 72 12.03 1.70 0.17
N GLU A 73 11.38 1.49 1.32
CA GLU A 73 11.63 0.34 2.19
C GLU A 73 10.81 -0.90 1.80
N TYR A 74 9.96 -0.79 0.77
CA TYR A 74 9.10 -1.90 0.39
C TYR A 74 9.92 -3.07 -0.18
N PRO A 75 9.72 -4.30 0.34
CA PRO A 75 10.60 -5.43 0.02
C PRO A 75 10.68 -5.79 -1.46
N LEU A 76 9.70 -5.40 -2.28
CA LEU A 76 9.61 -5.72 -3.70
C LEU A 76 9.89 -4.52 -4.63
N ALA A 77 10.15 -3.32 -4.08
CA ALA A 77 10.39 -2.11 -4.89
C ALA A 77 11.73 -2.14 -5.65
N ASN A 78 12.62 -3.09 -5.34
CA ASN A 78 13.96 -3.23 -5.91
C ASN A 78 14.16 -4.58 -6.64
N GLN A 79 13.09 -5.28 -7.03
CA GLN A 79 13.19 -6.45 -7.90
C GLN A 79 13.02 -6.05 -9.36
#